data_AF-A0A1B0DLC9-F1
#
_entry.id   AF-A0A1B0DLC9-F1
#
_cell.length_a   1.000
_cell.length_b   1.000
_cell.length_c   1.000
_cell.angle_alpha   90.00
_cell.angle_beta   90.00
_cell.angle_gamma   90.00
#
_symmetry.space_group_name_H-M   'P 1'
#
loop_
_entity.id
_entity.type
_entity.pdbx_description
1 polymer ?
#
loop_
_entity_poly.entity_id
_entity_poly.type
_entity_poly.pdbx_seq_one_letter_code
_entity_poly.pdbx_strand_id
1 'polypeptide(L)'
;VLIEQWIRAKYERLEFSLNERPSYTSGHVEGFLMKRGKEDSRYQPRKFVLCETDDTLKYHVKESKDPKAVLRISELNVAFAPPKIGHMNSMQLTYLKDGSTRHIYVYHDDPEVINNWYMAIRCAKLHRLQVAFPSASEAELVHLLTRDFAREGWLLKTGPRPSDGYKRRWFTLDN
;
A
#
# COMPACT_ATOMS: atom_id res chain seq x y z
N VAL A 1 12.74 -2.81 -7.10
CA VAL A 1 12.07 -1.53 -6.81
C VAL A 1 12.63 -0.87 -5.56
N LEU A 2 12.35 -1.31 -4.34
CA LEU A 2 12.80 -0.61 -3.12
C LEU A 2 14.32 -0.34 -3.07
N ILE A 3 15.16 -1.35 -3.25
CA ILE A 3 16.62 -1.18 -3.22
C ILE A 3 17.10 -0.23 -4.31
N GLU A 4 16.62 -0.41 -5.54
CA GLU A 4 16.98 0.44 -6.66
C GLU A 4 16.55 1.88 -6.44
N GLN A 5 15.29 2.12 -6.05
CA GLN A 5 14.76 3.44 -5.80
C GLN A 5 15.42 4.12 -4.60
N TRP A 6 15.86 3.36 -3.59
CA TRP A 6 16.69 3.88 -2.51
C TRP A 6 18.05 4.38 -2.99
N ILE A 7 18.72 3.61 -3.87
CA ILE A 7 20.00 4.00 -4.46
C ILE A 7 19.81 5.27 -5.32
N ARG A 8 18.80 5.29 -6.18
CA ARG A 8 18.49 6.44 -7.05
C ARG A 8 18.12 7.68 -6.24
N ALA A 9 17.29 7.55 -5.21
CA ALA A 9 16.94 8.64 -4.31
C ALA A 9 18.18 9.31 -3.70
N LYS A 10 19.15 8.49 -3.26
CA LYS A 10 20.38 8.99 -2.63
C LYS A 10 21.37 9.62 -3.60
N TYR A 11 21.61 8.99 -4.74
CA TYR A 11 22.78 9.29 -5.57
C TYR A 11 22.45 9.88 -6.95
N GLU A 12 21.24 9.65 -7.46
CA GLU A 12 20.78 10.20 -8.75
C GLU A 12 19.96 11.47 -8.51
N ARG A 13 18.95 11.39 -7.63
CA ARG A 13 18.03 12.51 -7.33
C ARG A 13 18.47 13.36 -6.13
N LEU A 14 19.42 12.86 -5.34
CA LEU A 14 19.97 13.55 -4.17
C LEU A 14 18.90 14.01 -3.16
N GLU A 15 17.81 13.26 -3.02
CA GLU A 15 16.61 13.63 -2.23
C GLU A 15 16.92 13.99 -0.77
N PHE A 16 18.04 13.50 -0.23
CA PHE A 16 18.45 13.70 1.16
C PHE A 16 19.52 14.79 1.34
N SER A 17 19.99 15.38 0.25
CA SER A 17 20.99 16.45 0.24
C SER A 17 20.43 17.79 -0.25
N LEU A 18 19.28 17.77 -0.93
CA LEU A 18 18.58 18.96 -1.39
C LEU A 18 17.78 19.59 -0.24
N ASN A 19 17.64 20.91 -0.26
CA ASN A 19 16.78 21.64 0.69
C ASN A 19 15.28 21.44 0.40
N GLU A 20 14.95 21.07 -0.83
CA GLU A 20 13.58 20.77 -1.25
C GLU A 20 13.13 19.45 -0.66
N ARG A 21 11.98 19.47 0.02
CA ARG A 21 11.42 18.26 0.62
C ARG A 21 10.86 17.34 -0.47
N PRO A 22 11.07 16.02 -0.37
CA PRO A 22 10.48 15.08 -1.31
C PRO A 22 8.95 15.18 -1.33
N SER A 23 8.35 15.02 -2.50
CA SER A 23 6.91 15.21 -2.73
C SER A 23 6.02 14.31 -1.85
N TYR A 24 6.50 13.12 -1.48
CA TYR A 24 5.79 12.20 -0.59
C TYR A 24 5.67 12.67 0.86
N THR A 25 6.31 13.78 1.24
CA THR A 25 6.23 14.38 2.59
C THR A 25 5.21 15.53 2.69
N SER A 26 4.51 15.87 1.61
CA SER A 26 3.57 17.00 1.55
C SER A 26 2.27 16.80 2.37
N GLY A 27 1.97 15.57 2.78
CA GLY A 27 0.68 15.19 3.37
C GLY A 27 -0.48 15.07 2.36
N HIS A 28 -0.23 15.34 1.07
CA HIS A 28 -1.22 15.19 0.01
C HIS A 28 -0.59 14.65 -1.27
N VAL A 29 -1.07 13.51 -1.74
CA VAL A 29 -0.62 12.89 -3.00
C VAL A 29 -1.83 12.48 -3.82
N GLU A 30 -1.89 12.90 -5.07
CA GLU A 30 -2.88 12.41 -6.02
C GLU A 30 -2.23 11.95 -7.32
N GLY A 31 -2.89 11.01 -7.99
CA GLY A 31 -2.36 10.43 -9.22
C GLY A 31 -3.07 9.15 -9.59
N PHE A 32 -2.71 8.58 -10.73
CA PHE A 32 -3.29 7.34 -11.20
C PHE A 32 -2.46 6.14 -10.77
N LEU A 33 -3.14 5.07 -10.35
CA LEU A 33 -2.54 3.74 -10.20
C LEU A 33 -3.36 2.74 -11.00
N MET A 34 -2.68 1.77 -11.59
CA MET A 34 -3.33 0.64 -12.22
C MET A 34 -3.83 -0.29 -11.12
N LYS A 35 -5.16 -0.36 -10.96
CA LYS A 35 -5.81 -1.12 -9.89
C LYS A 35 -6.46 -2.37 -10.43
N ARG A 36 -6.23 -3.52 -9.79
CA ARG A 36 -6.91 -4.78 -10.12
C ARG A 36 -8.41 -4.70 -9.83
N GLY A 37 -9.20 -5.13 -10.81
CA GLY A 37 -10.64 -5.36 -10.70
C GLY A 37 -10.94 -6.58 -9.83
N LYS A 38 -12.05 -6.52 -9.09
CA LYS A 38 -12.44 -7.58 -8.15
C LYS A 38 -12.89 -8.85 -8.86
N GLU A 39 -13.67 -8.70 -9.94
CA GLU A 39 -14.34 -9.80 -10.62
C GLU A 39 -13.56 -10.28 -11.87
N ASP A 40 -13.01 -9.35 -12.65
CA ASP A 40 -12.36 -9.65 -13.94
C ASP A 40 -10.83 -9.81 -13.84
N SER A 41 -10.24 -9.55 -12.68
CA SER A 41 -8.78 -9.52 -12.46
C SER A 41 -8.00 -8.59 -13.40
N ARG A 42 -8.66 -7.74 -14.19
CA ARG A 42 -8.00 -6.79 -15.09
C ARG A 42 -7.55 -5.57 -14.32
N TYR A 43 -6.44 -4.98 -14.73
CA TYR A 43 -5.98 -3.72 -14.17
C TYR A 43 -6.56 -2.56 -14.96
N GLN A 44 -7.05 -1.55 -14.25
CA GLN A 44 -7.60 -0.34 -14.86
C GLN A 44 -7.07 0.90 -14.12
N PRO A 45 -6.84 2.02 -14.82
CA PRO A 45 -6.40 3.24 -14.18
C PRO A 45 -7.50 3.76 -13.25
N ARG A 46 -7.10 4.12 -12.04
CA ARG A 46 -7.96 4.74 -11.03
C ARG A 46 -7.21 5.89 -10.40
N LYS A 47 -7.87 7.04 -10.26
CA LYS A 47 -7.31 8.17 -9.51
C LYS A 47 -7.33 7.80 -8.03
N PHE A 48 -6.18 7.84 -7.40
CA PHE A 48 -6.01 7.74 -5.96
C PHE A 48 -5.70 9.13 -5.40
N VAL A 49 -6.16 9.38 -4.18
CA VAL A 49 -5.91 10.62 -3.44
C VAL A 49 -5.61 10.24 -1.99
N LEU A 50 -4.40 10.52 -1.55
CA LEU A 50 -3.98 10.48 -0.15
C LEU A 50 -4.13 11.88 0.44
N CYS A 51 -4.81 11.99 1.57
CA CYS A 51 -4.96 13.21 2.34
C CYS A 51 -4.68 12.89 3.81
N GLU A 52 -3.55 13.35 4.31
CA GLU A 52 -3.08 13.09 5.67
C GLU A 52 -3.96 13.74 6.72
N THR A 53 -4.37 14.99 6.50
CA THR A 53 -5.24 15.75 7.41
C THR A 53 -6.58 15.06 7.63
N ASP A 54 -7.10 14.41 6.59
CA ASP A 54 -8.36 13.67 6.64
C ASP A 54 -8.19 12.22 7.10
N ASP A 55 -6.95 11.72 7.25
CA ASP A 55 -6.64 10.31 7.47
C ASP A 55 -7.21 9.39 6.36
N THR A 56 -7.16 9.83 5.10
CA THR A 56 -7.81 9.09 4.01
C THR A 56 -6.90 8.77 2.84
N LEU A 57 -6.97 7.53 2.37
CA LEU A 57 -6.58 7.12 1.02
C LEU A 57 -7.87 6.78 0.26
N LYS A 58 -8.22 7.58 -0.73
CA LYS A 58 -9.44 7.46 -1.53
C LYS A 58 -9.09 6.99 -2.93
N TYR A 59 -10.02 6.30 -3.60
CA TYR A 59 -9.89 6.09 -5.04
C TYR A 59 -11.21 6.25 -5.78
N HIS A 60 -11.12 6.75 -7.00
CA HIS A 60 -12.25 7.07 -7.86
C HIS A 60 -12.26 6.15 -9.08
N VAL A 61 -13.46 5.64 -9.43
CA VAL A 61 -13.67 4.93 -10.70
C VAL A 61 -13.84 5.92 -11.86
N LYS A 62 -14.46 7.07 -11.57
CA LYS A 62 -14.57 8.24 -12.45
C LYS A 62 -14.28 9.46 -11.59
N GLU A 63 -13.43 10.37 -12.04
CA GLU A 63 -12.95 11.52 -11.23
C GLU A 63 -14.07 12.47 -10.82
N SER A 64 -15.06 12.69 -11.69
CA SER A 64 -16.20 13.59 -11.43
C SER A 64 -17.24 13.05 -10.45
N LYS A 65 -16.96 11.92 -9.79
CA LYS A 65 -17.89 11.25 -8.87
C LYS A 65 -17.25 11.06 -7.51
N ASP A 66 -18.10 10.81 -6.53
CA ASP A 66 -17.67 10.41 -5.18
C ASP A 66 -16.68 9.23 -5.22
N PRO A 67 -15.76 9.19 -4.24
CA PRO A 67 -14.79 8.11 -4.14
C PRO A 67 -15.50 6.76 -4.05
N LYS A 68 -15.02 5.79 -4.82
CA LYS A 68 -15.56 4.42 -4.78
C LYS A 68 -15.27 3.74 -3.45
N ALA A 69 -14.15 4.08 -2.83
CA ALA A 69 -13.83 3.71 -1.45
C ALA A 69 -12.99 4.80 -0.79
N VAL A 70 -13.17 4.92 0.51
CA VAL A 70 -12.37 5.73 1.43
C VAL A 70 -11.73 4.77 2.41
N LEU A 71 -10.41 4.69 2.42
CA LEU A 71 -9.63 3.87 3.34
C LEU A 71 -9.02 4.78 4.41
N ARG A 72 -9.02 4.34 5.67
CA ARG A 72 -8.35 5.05 6.74
C ARG A 72 -6.85 4.72 6.71
N ILE A 73 -5.98 5.73 6.62
CA ILE A 73 -4.53 5.51 6.49
C ILE A 73 -3.97 4.85 7.76
N SER A 74 -4.44 5.24 8.93
CA SER A 74 -4.00 4.65 10.20
C SER A 74 -4.24 3.13 10.29
N GLU A 75 -5.33 2.63 9.69
CA GLU A 75 -5.75 1.22 9.74
C GLU A 75 -5.35 0.40 8.51
N LEU A 76 -4.69 1.03 7.55
CA LEU A 76 -4.23 0.42 6.31
C LEU A 76 -2.82 -0.18 6.49
N ASN A 77 -2.53 -1.34 5.91
CA ASN A 77 -1.17 -1.81 5.67
C ASN A 77 -0.83 -1.69 4.17
N VAL A 78 0.43 -1.39 3.86
CA VAL A 78 0.93 -1.42 2.48
C VAL A 78 2.24 -2.20 2.43
N ALA A 79 2.33 -3.13 1.47
CA ALA A 79 3.53 -3.92 1.22
C ALA A 79 3.74 -4.07 -0.29
N PHE A 80 5.00 -4.11 -0.73
CA PHE A 80 5.31 -4.47 -2.11
C PHE A 80 4.94 -5.94 -2.36
N ALA A 81 4.26 -6.23 -3.47
CA ALA A 81 3.75 -7.57 -3.77
C ALA A 81 4.07 -8.07 -5.20
N PRO A 82 5.32 -7.92 -5.72
CA PRO A 82 5.65 -8.28 -7.09
C PRO A 82 5.34 -9.73 -7.50
N PRO A 83 5.69 -10.78 -6.70
CA PRO A 83 5.42 -12.16 -7.08
C PRO A 83 3.92 -12.49 -7.18
N LYS A 84 3.09 -11.80 -6.39
CA LYS A 84 1.65 -12.03 -6.32
C LYS A 84 0.89 -11.35 -7.47
N ILE A 85 1.35 -10.17 -7.85
CA ILE A 85 0.71 -9.33 -8.87
C ILE A 85 1.25 -9.63 -10.27
N GLY A 86 2.49 -10.11 -10.38
CA GLY A 86 3.16 -10.34 -11.67
C GLY A 86 3.70 -9.06 -12.30
N HIS A 87 3.90 -8.00 -11.50
CA HIS A 87 4.46 -6.73 -11.94
C HIS A 87 5.47 -6.23 -10.91
N MET A 88 6.66 -5.81 -11.34
CA MET A 88 7.75 -5.45 -10.41
C MET A 88 7.38 -4.26 -9.51
N ASN A 89 6.72 -3.26 -10.10
CA ASN A 89 6.34 -2.00 -9.45
C ASN A 89 4.95 -2.08 -8.84
N SER A 90 4.70 -3.09 -8.03
CA SER A 90 3.36 -3.38 -7.51
C SER A 90 3.30 -3.50 -6.00
N MET A 91 2.16 -3.08 -5.45
CA MET A 91 1.89 -3.07 -4.03
C MET A 91 0.51 -3.64 -3.73
N GLN A 92 0.39 -4.17 -2.53
CA GLN A 92 -0.86 -4.57 -1.93
C GLN A 92 -1.20 -3.62 -0.78
N LEU A 93 -2.40 -3.07 -0.85
CA LEU A 93 -3.05 -2.32 0.21
C LEU A 93 -4.00 -3.27 0.95
N THR A 94 -3.86 -3.38 2.27
CA THR A 94 -4.63 -4.31 3.11
C THR A 94 -5.29 -3.57 4.25
N TYR A 95 -6.59 -3.75 4.43
CA TYR A 95 -7.35 -3.08 5.48
C TYR A 95 -8.49 -3.98 5.97
N LEU A 96 -8.90 -3.78 7.22
CA LEU A 96 -10.06 -4.48 7.78
C LEU A 96 -11.34 -3.74 7.39
N LYS A 97 -12.36 -4.49 7.01
CA LYS A 97 -13.71 -3.98 6.78
C LYS A 97 -14.72 -5.06 7.14
N ASP A 98 -15.63 -4.73 8.05
CA ASP A 98 -16.70 -5.62 8.52
C ASP A 98 -16.15 -6.95 9.07
N GLY A 99 -15.05 -6.90 9.83
CA GLY A 99 -14.37 -8.09 10.38
C GLY A 99 -13.61 -8.94 9.36
N SER A 100 -13.55 -8.51 8.09
CA SER A 100 -12.86 -9.22 7.02
C SER A 100 -11.72 -8.39 6.45
N THR A 101 -10.56 -9.03 6.26
CA THR A 101 -9.42 -8.42 5.58
C THR A 101 -9.72 -8.26 4.09
N ARG A 102 -9.60 -7.03 3.60
CA ARG A 102 -9.73 -6.68 2.19
C ARG A 102 -8.37 -6.33 1.60
N HIS A 103 -8.17 -6.73 0.36
CA HIS A 103 -6.96 -6.45 -0.40
C HIS A 103 -7.28 -5.61 -1.64
N ILE A 104 -6.46 -4.59 -1.88
CA ILE A 104 -6.41 -3.85 -3.13
C ILE A 104 -5.01 -4.04 -3.71
N TYR A 105 -4.96 -4.53 -4.94
CA TYR A 105 -3.72 -4.72 -5.68
C TYR A 105 -3.55 -3.59 -6.69
N VAL A 106 -2.41 -2.91 -6.63
CA VAL A 106 -2.09 -1.77 -7.49
C VAL A 106 -0.67 -1.89 -8.04
N TYR A 107 -0.43 -1.27 -9.19
CA TYR A 107 0.91 -1.04 -9.72
C TYR A 107 0.98 0.31 -10.43
N HIS A 108 2.20 0.73 -10.75
CA HIS A 108 2.47 1.82 -11.68
C HIS A 108 3.64 1.41 -12.58
N ASP A 109 3.68 1.84 -13.83
CA ASP A 109 4.78 1.49 -14.74
C ASP A 109 6.09 2.16 -14.31
N ASP A 110 6.00 3.39 -13.81
CA ASP A 110 7.12 4.12 -13.19
C ASP A 110 7.43 3.63 -11.76
N PRO A 111 8.65 3.12 -11.49
CA PRO A 111 9.09 2.65 -10.18
C PRO A 111 9.23 3.77 -9.13
N GLU A 112 9.51 5.01 -9.52
CA GLU A 112 9.58 6.15 -8.62
C GLU A 112 8.19 6.51 -8.12
N VAL A 113 7.21 6.59 -9.03
CA VAL A 113 5.82 6.91 -8.67
C VAL A 113 5.25 5.91 -7.66
N ILE A 114 5.43 4.60 -7.89
CA ILE A 114 4.93 3.59 -6.93
C ILE A 114 5.66 3.69 -5.57
N ASN A 115 6.95 4.02 -5.58
CA ASN A 115 7.74 4.21 -4.37
C ASN A 115 7.30 5.47 -3.61
N ASN A 116 6.97 6.55 -4.31
CA ASN A 116 6.45 7.78 -3.70
C ASN A 116 5.09 7.52 -3.03
N TRP A 117 4.21 6.73 -3.63
CA TRP A 117 2.96 6.28 -2.97
C TRP A 117 3.23 5.47 -1.69
N TYR A 118 4.19 4.54 -1.73
CA TYR A 118 4.60 3.77 -0.56
C TYR A 118 5.10 4.67 0.57
N MET A 119 6.00 5.60 0.25
CA MET A 119 6.59 6.52 1.22
C MET A 119 5.57 7.53 1.75
N ALA A 120 4.64 8.00 0.93
CA ALA A 120 3.59 8.92 1.36
C ALA A 120 2.64 8.27 2.39
N ILE A 121 2.24 7.01 2.17
CA ILE A 121 1.44 6.26 3.14
C ILE A 121 2.20 6.10 4.46
N ARG A 122 3.49 5.75 4.40
CA ARG A 122 4.35 5.61 5.58
C ARG A 122 4.53 6.93 6.33
N CYS A 123 4.76 8.02 5.61
CA CYS A 123 4.94 9.36 6.18
C CYS A 123 3.67 9.82 6.90
N ALA A 124 2.51 9.71 6.24
CA ALA A 124 1.22 10.05 6.84
C ALA A 124 0.93 9.22 8.10
N LYS A 125 1.29 7.93 8.11
CA LYS A 125 1.19 7.10 9.31
C LYS A 125 2.12 7.55 10.42
N LEU A 126 3.36 7.91 10.10
CA LEU A 126 4.35 8.35 11.09
C LEU A 126 3.86 9.60 11.81
N HIS A 127 3.43 10.62 11.06
CA HIS A 127 2.92 11.85 11.65
C HIS A 127 1.72 11.60 12.57
N ARG A 128 0.80 10.72 12.18
CA ARG A 128 -0.35 10.33 13.02
C ARG A 128 0.09 9.62 14.30
N LEU A 129 1.06 8.72 14.20
CA LEU A 129 1.61 8.04 15.38
C LEU A 129 2.33 9.01 16.32
N GLN A 130 3.06 10.00 15.79
CA GLN A 130 3.72 11.02 16.61
C GLN A 130 2.70 11.87 17.39
N VAL A 131 1.55 12.19 16.77
CA VAL A 131 0.46 12.88 17.46
C VAL A 131 -0.21 11.98 18.52
N ALA A 132 -0.43 10.70 18.21
CA ALA A 132 -1.05 9.76 19.14
C ALA A 132 -0.14 9.37 20.32
N PHE A 133 1.17 9.34 20.11
CA PHE A 133 2.19 8.88 21.06
C PHE A 133 3.34 9.92 21.17
N PRO A 134 3.08 11.11 21.74
CA PRO A 134 4.06 12.21 21.75
C PRO A 134 5.33 11.90 22.57
N SER A 135 5.29 10.90 23.45
CA SER A 135 6.44 10.46 24.24
C SER A 135 7.26 9.35 23.56
N ALA A 136 6.76 8.75 22.48
CA ALA A 136 7.46 7.71 21.74
C ALA A 136 8.47 8.34 20.76
N SER A 137 9.64 7.75 20.66
CA SER A 137 10.65 8.13 19.67
C SER A 137 10.25 7.66 18.27
N GLU A 138 10.75 8.34 17.23
CA GLU A 138 10.54 7.91 15.85
C GLU A 138 11.04 6.47 15.60
N ALA A 139 12.14 6.08 16.25
CA ALA A 139 12.69 4.74 16.15
C ALA A 139 11.68 3.66 16.61
N GLU A 140 10.93 3.93 17.69
CA GLU A 140 9.88 3.03 18.16
C GLU A 140 8.67 3.01 17.20
N LEU A 141 8.29 4.18 16.68
CA LEU A 141 7.12 4.32 15.80
C LEU A 141 7.32 3.73 14.40
N VAL A 142 8.55 3.72 13.87
CA VAL A 142 8.85 3.20 12.53
C VAL A 142 8.45 1.73 12.38
N HIS A 143 8.50 0.94 13.46
CA HIS A 143 8.06 -0.45 13.47
C HIS A 143 6.54 -0.65 13.34
N LEU A 144 5.75 0.42 13.48
CA LEU A 144 4.29 0.41 13.40
C LEU A 144 3.73 0.92 12.06
N LEU A 145 4.59 1.42 11.16
CA LEU A 145 4.14 2.06 9.91
C LEU A 145 3.54 1.04 8.94
N THR A 146 4.35 0.12 8.45
CA THR A 146 3.93 -0.89 7.48
C THR A 146 4.64 -2.19 7.78
N ARG A 147 3.96 -3.30 7.52
CA ARG A 147 4.46 -4.64 7.81
C ARG A 147 4.49 -5.46 6.53
N ASP A 148 5.63 -6.07 6.25
CA ASP A 148 5.68 -7.15 5.29
C ASP A 148 5.03 -8.40 5.91
N PHE A 149 4.49 -9.26 5.04
CA PHE A 149 3.90 -10.51 5.48
C PHE A 149 4.97 -11.52 5.84
N ALA A 150 4.81 -12.20 6.98
CA ALA A 150 5.79 -13.17 7.47
C ALA A 150 6.04 -14.30 6.47
N ARG A 151 4.98 -14.74 5.78
CA ARG A 151 5.09 -15.71 4.70
C ARG A 151 3.90 -15.63 3.76
N GLU A 152 4.18 -15.83 2.48
CA GLU A 152 3.15 -15.90 1.46
C GLU A 152 3.41 -17.03 0.47
N GLY A 153 2.36 -17.56 -0.13
CA GLY A 153 2.52 -18.54 -1.20
C GLY A 153 1.27 -19.35 -1.53
N TRP A 154 1.41 -20.17 -2.56
CA TRP A 154 0.36 -21.10 -2.98
C TRP A 154 0.33 -22.33 -2.08
N LEU A 155 -0.83 -22.63 -1.51
CA LEU A 155 -1.09 -23.89 -0.80
C LEU A 155 -2.37 -24.53 -1.33
N LEU A 156 -2.48 -25.85 -1.12
CA LEU A 156 -3.72 -26.59 -1.32
C LEU A 156 -4.48 -26.63 0.00
N LYS A 157 -5.75 -26.24 0.00
CA LYS A 157 -6.65 -26.40 1.16
C LYS A 157 -7.94 -27.11 0.76
N THR A 158 -8.51 -27.85 1.69
CA THR A 158 -9.88 -28.37 1.58
C THR A 158 -10.83 -27.59 2.50
N GLY A 159 -12.13 -27.87 2.38
CA GLY A 159 -13.17 -27.37 3.27
C GLY A 159 -13.39 -28.27 4.49
N PRO A 160 -14.33 -27.91 5.37
CA PRO A 160 -14.58 -28.65 6.60
C PRO A 160 -15.27 -30.01 6.39
N ARG A 161 -15.83 -30.29 5.21
CA ARG A 161 -16.54 -31.56 4.96
C ARG A 161 -15.58 -32.60 4.38
N PRO A 162 -15.71 -33.89 4.76
CA PRO A 162 -14.87 -34.96 4.21
C PRO A 162 -14.92 -35.09 2.68
N SER A 163 -16.03 -34.66 2.05
CA SER A 163 -16.22 -34.69 0.61
C SER A 163 -15.60 -33.49 -0.13
N ASP A 164 -15.09 -32.48 0.57
CA ASP A 164 -14.53 -31.30 -0.06
C ASP A 164 -13.17 -31.64 -0.71
N GLY A 165 -13.01 -31.31 -1.99
CA GLY A 165 -11.74 -31.49 -2.71
C GLY A 165 -10.73 -30.40 -2.40
N TYR A 166 -9.44 -30.72 -2.58
CA TYR A 166 -8.36 -29.74 -2.46
C TYR A 166 -8.48 -28.66 -3.54
N LYS A 167 -8.31 -27.40 -3.13
CA LYS A 167 -8.28 -26.24 -4.01
C LYS A 167 -7.02 -25.43 -3.75
N ARG A 168 -6.33 -25.04 -4.82
CA ARG A 168 -5.16 -24.15 -4.76
C ARG A 168 -5.59 -22.73 -4.42
N ARG A 169 -4.99 -22.15 -3.39
CA ARG A 169 -5.25 -20.78 -2.91
C ARG A 169 -3.95 -20.09 -2.55
N TRP A 170 -3.91 -18.77 -2.73
CA TRP A 170 -2.82 -17.95 -2.22
C TRP A 170 -3.07 -17.67 -0.73
N PHE A 171 -2.08 -17.90 0.09
CA PHE A 171 -2.11 -17.65 1.52
C PHE A 171 -1.15 -16.52 1.88
N THR A 172 -1.56 -15.76 2.88
CA THR A 172 -0.77 -14.70 3.50
C THR A 172 -0.82 -14.95 5.00
N LEU A 173 0.34 -15.11 5.62
CA LEU A 173 0.49 -15.13 7.08
C LEU A 173 0.83 -13.71 7.53
N ASP A 174 -0.12 -13.08 8.20
CA ASP A 174 -0.04 -11.72 8.72
C ASP A 174 0.13 -11.78 10.25
N ASN A 175 1.00 -10.94 10.81
CA ASN A 175 1.38 -10.93 12.24
C ASN A 175 0.73 -9.76 13.00
#